data_AF-A0A062X5R6-F1
#
_entry.id   AF-A0A062X5R6-F1
#
_cell.length_a   1.000
_cell.length_b   1.000
_cell.length_c   1.000
_cell.angle_alpha   90.00
_cell.angle_beta   90.00
_cell.angle_gamma   90.00
#
_symmetry.space_group_name_H-M   'P 1'
#
loop_
_entity.id
_entity.type
_entity.pdbx_description
1 polymer ?
#
loop_
_entity_poly.entity_id
_entity_poly.type
_entity_poly.pdbx_seq_one_letter_code
_entity_poly.pdbx_strand_id
1 'polypeptide(L)'
;MGAAPADTIGRSGTYLTDSDRRVVVLHGITVPAGVTPTAGDIDTWVGFGFTGVRLAVPMASGGRFPATSGGPVLDGAGAATTPADPGLDQAAALTRMFTDRGLRVTLRIVPSSAGYVPSVAGLAAGLERLATRFRDVPGLLGYEVSDGGGGGAGLVAAVAAHDGAHLLWRERPAPFDAASTVAVNDPTGYLVGWKDGSAVSVRGLVASADAFGLSWFYDVPSPTGGTVGTAAPVGLGGAERRAPAPPADIVRPYPVAIAGVPEVLRFDASRVLTVAYRTAPSAGPPLAAGTATAISVPAWSYPTGYQVQVTGARVTSAPGAGLLCLVSDPGAARVEVRVSPATGPAVTPPSVAGSAGCRATPAIVPAGGRSPGPDGPRVAASGDDATEEYSGPLLWLLPLVGAALAALLLGALLRPWRRRSGPGPGWSAVERPTMADTSAGGD
;
A
#
# COMPACT_ATOMS: atom_id res chain seq x y z
N MET A 1 11.56 23.73 -8.89
CA MET A 1 10.96 22.41 -9.14
C MET A 1 9.59 22.62 -9.75
N GLY A 2 9.11 21.70 -10.60
CA GLY A 2 7.71 21.68 -11.02
C GLY A 2 6.79 21.21 -9.88
N ALA A 3 5.49 21.21 -10.12
CA ALA A 3 4.56 20.44 -9.29
C ALA A 3 4.81 18.93 -9.47
N ALA A 4 4.57 18.13 -8.44
CA ALA A 4 4.56 16.67 -8.58
C ALA A 4 3.38 16.21 -9.47
N PRO A 5 3.49 15.07 -10.17
CA PRO A 5 2.38 14.49 -10.91
C PRO A 5 1.11 14.28 -10.08
N ALA A 6 -0.03 14.17 -10.77
CA ALA A 6 -1.29 13.85 -10.11
C ALA A 6 -1.21 12.49 -9.38
N ASP A 7 -1.78 12.42 -8.18
CA ASP A 7 -1.77 11.22 -7.33
C ASP A 7 -0.37 10.63 -6.99
N THR A 8 0.73 11.40 -7.11
CA THR A 8 2.04 10.98 -6.57
C THR A 8 1.93 10.66 -5.08
N ILE A 9 2.45 9.49 -4.69
CA ILE A 9 2.48 9.04 -3.30
C ILE A 9 3.78 9.52 -2.64
N GLY A 10 3.67 10.49 -1.74
CA GLY A 10 4.77 10.95 -0.89
C GLY A 10 4.99 10.05 0.33
N ARG A 11 5.82 10.53 1.27
CA ARG A 11 6.12 9.82 2.53
C ARG A 11 6.21 10.78 3.72
N SER A 12 5.84 10.28 4.89
CA SER A 12 5.84 11.01 6.17
C SER A 12 6.26 10.06 7.29
N GLY A 13 7.50 10.19 7.78
CA GLY A 13 8.10 9.23 8.71
C GLY A 13 8.17 7.83 8.08
N THR A 14 7.47 6.87 8.69
CA THR A 14 7.32 5.48 8.20
C THR A 14 6.15 5.28 7.24
N TYR A 15 5.32 6.29 7.02
CA TYR A 15 4.06 6.14 6.26
C TYR A 15 4.20 6.62 4.82
N LEU A 16 3.51 5.95 3.90
CA LEU A 16 3.15 6.51 2.60
C LEU A 16 2.01 7.52 2.78
N THR A 17 1.98 8.58 1.98
CA THR A 17 0.94 9.62 2.06
C THR A 17 0.49 10.13 0.69
N ASP A 18 -0.82 10.32 0.50
CA ASP A 18 -1.38 10.93 -0.71
C ASP A 18 -1.33 12.47 -0.69
N SER A 19 -1.83 13.11 -1.75
CA SER A 19 -2.01 14.57 -1.87
C SER A 19 -2.80 15.18 -0.72
N ASP A 20 -3.74 14.41 -0.18
CA ASP A 20 -4.67 14.80 0.87
C ASP A 20 -4.04 14.58 2.27
N ARG A 21 -2.76 14.14 2.28
CA ARG A 21 -1.89 13.77 3.42
C ARG A 21 -2.46 12.69 4.33
N ARG A 22 -3.35 11.85 3.77
CA ARG A 22 -3.82 10.62 4.42
C ARG A 22 -2.71 9.59 4.40
N VAL A 23 -2.63 8.76 5.45
CA VAL A 23 -1.73 7.59 5.44
C VAL A 23 -2.30 6.55 4.48
N VAL A 24 -1.51 6.15 3.48
CA VAL A 24 -1.92 5.20 2.43
C VAL A 24 -1.38 3.80 2.75
N VAL A 25 -2.21 2.79 2.55
CA VAL A 25 -1.79 1.38 2.53
C VAL A 25 -2.13 0.81 1.16
N LEU A 26 -1.15 0.15 0.54
CA LEU A 26 -1.29 -0.49 -0.77
C LEU A 26 -1.27 -2.00 -0.59
N HIS A 27 -2.37 -2.67 -0.97
CA HIS A 27 -2.38 -4.12 -1.19
C HIS A 27 -2.47 -4.35 -2.70
N GLY A 28 -1.67 -5.27 -3.23
CA GLY A 28 -1.48 -5.36 -4.68
C GLY A 28 -0.92 -6.68 -5.16
N ILE A 29 -0.57 -6.72 -6.45
CA ILE A 29 -0.07 -7.91 -7.14
C ILE A 29 1.15 -7.57 -8.00
N THR A 30 2.08 -8.52 -8.13
CA THR A 30 3.24 -8.40 -9.03
C THR A 30 2.86 -8.93 -10.41
N VAL A 31 2.99 -8.10 -11.44
CA VAL A 31 2.78 -8.47 -12.84
C VAL A 31 4.12 -8.88 -13.47
N PRO A 32 4.31 -10.15 -13.86
CA PRO A 32 5.57 -10.62 -14.45
C PRO A 32 5.86 -9.99 -15.82
N ALA A 33 7.13 -10.01 -16.21
CA ALA A 33 7.56 -9.44 -17.49
C ALA A 33 6.92 -10.17 -18.70
N GLY A 34 6.50 -9.41 -19.71
CA GLY A 34 5.82 -9.95 -20.89
C GLY A 34 4.36 -10.37 -20.66
N VAL A 35 3.79 -10.08 -19.48
CA VAL A 35 2.36 -10.27 -19.20
C VAL A 35 1.61 -8.96 -19.47
N THR A 36 0.57 -9.03 -20.30
CA THR A 36 -0.41 -7.95 -20.49
C THR A 36 -1.75 -8.41 -19.92
N PRO A 37 -2.17 -7.94 -18.73
CA PRO A 37 -3.48 -8.25 -18.18
C PRO A 37 -4.61 -7.71 -19.05
N THR A 38 -5.75 -8.41 -19.07
CA THR A 38 -6.97 -7.92 -19.71
C THR A 38 -7.71 -6.92 -18.81
N ALA A 39 -8.68 -6.20 -19.37
CA ALA A 39 -9.58 -5.36 -18.57
C ALA A 39 -10.29 -6.15 -17.46
N GLY A 40 -10.71 -7.39 -17.74
CA GLY A 40 -11.39 -8.26 -16.78
C GLY A 40 -10.49 -8.78 -15.65
N ASP A 41 -9.19 -8.97 -15.90
CA ASP A 41 -8.21 -9.26 -14.85
C ASP A 41 -8.10 -8.07 -13.89
N ILE A 42 -8.03 -6.85 -14.44
CA ILE A 42 -7.95 -5.61 -13.66
C ILE A 42 -9.26 -5.36 -12.90
N ASP A 43 -10.43 -5.56 -13.51
CA ASP A 43 -11.73 -5.49 -12.84
C ASP A 43 -11.82 -6.46 -11.67
N THR A 44 -11.29 -7.68 -11.83
CA THR A 44 -11.20 -8.69 -10.76
C THR A 44 -10.30 -8.21 -9.62
N TRP A 45 -9.13 -7.63 -9.91
CA TRP A 45 -8.23 -7.08 -8.89
C TRP A 45 -8.81 -5.87 -8.15
N VAL A 46 -9.52 -4.98 -8.85
CA VAL A 46 -10.26 -3.86 -8.23
C VAL A 46 -11.40 -4.38 -7.35
N GLY A 47 -12.12 -5.42 -7.80
CA GLY A 47 -13.18 -6.09 -7.01
C GLY A 47 -12.66 -6.84 -5.78
N PHE A 48 -11.41 -7.32 -5.82
CA PHE A 48 -10.66 -7.84 -4.67
C PHE A 48 -10.09 -6.74 -3.75
N GLY A 49 -10.27 -5.47 -4.10
CA GLY A 49 -9.83 -4.33 -3.30
C GLY A 49 -8.37 -3.96 -3.48
N PHE A 50 -7.67 -4.49 -4.48
CA PHE A 50 -6.27 -4.15 -4.72
C PHE A 50 -6.11 -2.70 -5.19
N THR A 51 -5.05 -2.06 -4.73
CA THR A 51 -4.72 -0.66 -4.95
C THR A 51 -3.31 -0.45 -5.52
N GLY A 52 -2.51 -1.51 -5.63
CA GLY A 52 -1.16 -1.46 -6.16
C GLY A 52 -0.86 -2.53 -7.22
N VAL A 53 0.04 -2.20 -8.15
CA VAL A 53 0.69 -3.15 -9.06
C VAL A 53 2.21 -2.97 -8.97
N ARG A 54 2.93 -4.08 -8.85
CA ARG A 54 4.40 -4.15 -8.96
C ARG A 54 4.74 -4.73 -10.33
N LEU A 55 5.10 -3.88 -11.27
CA LEU A 55 5.31 -4.27 -12.66
C LEU A 55 6.78 -4.64 -12.89
N ALA A 56 7.04 -5.87 -13.33
CA ALA A 56 8.38 -6.34 -13.67
C ALA A 56 8.82 -5.79 -15.04
N VAL A 57 9.92 -5.04 -15.05
CA VAL A 57 10.50 -4.37 -16.23
C VAL A 57 11.90 -4.96 -16.50
N PRO A 58 12.06 -5.80 -17.55
CA PRO A 58 13.34 -6.41 -17.88
C PRO A 58 14.42 -5.43 -18.29
N MET A 59 15.60 -5.57 -17.69
CA MET A 59 16.79 -4.81 -18.02
C MET A 59 17.92 -5.74 -18.44
N ALA A 60 18.64 -5.35 -19.48
CA ALA A 60 19.81 -5.99 -20.05
C ALA A 60 21.10 -5.22 -19.70
N SER A 61 22.24 -5.68 -20.24
CA SER A 61 23.53 -5.02 -20.11
C SER A 61 23.49 -3.54 -20.55
N GLY A 62 24.33 -2.71 -19.91
CA GLY A 62 24.36 -1.26 -20.15
C GLY A 62 23.13 -0.50 -19.66
N GLY A 63 22.25 -1.12 -18.86
CA GLY A 63 21.03 -0.50 -18.35
C GLY A 63 19.93 -0.35 -19.42
N ARG A 64 19.91 -1.24 -20.41
CA ARG A 64 18.97 -1.19 -21.56
C ARG A 64 17.69 -1.96 -21.30
N PHE A 65 16.59 -1.54 -21.92
CA PHE A 65 15.26 -2.12 -21.73
C PHE A 65 14.73 -2.76 -23.03
N PRO A 66 15.02 -4.05 -23.30
CA PRO A 66 14.54 -4.74 -24.49
C PRO A 66 13.02 -4.95 -24.47
N ALA A 67 12.44 -5.27 -25.64
CA ALA A 67 11.03 -5.64 -25.74
C ALA A 67 10.78 -6.99 -25.04
N THR A 68 9.63 -7.09 -24.36
CA THR A 68 9.25 -8.27 -23.57
C THR A 68 8.28 -9.20 -24.31
N SER A 69 7.59 -8.64 -25.30
CA SER A 69 6.67 -9.30 -26.23
C SER A 69 6.69 -8.51 -27.56
N GLY A 70 6.37 -9.19 -28.67
CA GLY A 70 6.60 -8.65 -30.01
C GLY A 70 8.08 -8.72 -30.42
N GLY A 71 8.33 -9.16 -31.66
CA GLY A 71 9.68 -9.13 -32.23
C GLY A 71 10.16 -7.70 -32.52
N PRO A 72 11.44 -7.52 -32.92
CA PRO A 72 11.92 -6.22 -33.37
C PRO A 72 11.08 -5.72 -34.56
N VAL A 73 10.66 -4.47 -34.52
CA VAL A 73 9.98 -3.84 -35.65
C VAL A 73 11.03 -3.59 -36.74
N LEU A 74 10.81 -4.20 -37.89
CA LEU A 74 11.63 -4.02 -39.09
C LEU A 74 10.96 -2.99 -40.01
N ASP A 75 11.75 -2.20 -40.74
CA ASP A 75 11.26 -1.43 -41.88
C ASP A 75 11.09 -2.29 -43.15
N GLY A 76 10.61 -1.66 -44.23
CA GLY A 76 10.50 -2.29 -45.54
C GLY A 76 11.83 -2.64 -46.23
N ALA A 77 12.98 -2.35 -45.61
CA ALA A 77 14.30 -2.80 -46.03
C ALA A 77 14.86 -3.94 -45.13
N GLY A 78 14.10 -4.36 -44.11
CA GLY A 78 14.51 -5.41 -43.16
C GLY A 78 15.41 -4.94 -42.03
N ALA A 79 15.68 -3.64 -41.90
CA ALA A 79 16.46 -3.08 -40.80
C ALA A 79 15.58 -2.84 -39.57
N ALA A 80 16.11 -3.09 -38.37
CA ALA A 80 15.38 -2.86 -37.13
C ALA A 80 15.26 -1.37 -36.84
N THR A 81 14.05 -0.80 -36.97
CA THR A 81 13.71 0.60 -36.63
C THR A 81 13.35 0.79 -35.16
N THR A 82 13.48 -0.27 -34.37
CA THR A 82 13.09 -0.33 -32.96
C THR A 82 13.77 0.80 -32.16
N PRO A 83 13.04 1.58 -31.33
CA PRO A 83 13.63 2.54 -30.41
C PRO A 83 14.74 1.93 -29.57
N ALA A 84 15.69 2.72 -29.08
CA ALA A 84 16.88 2.17 -28.41
C ALA A 84 16.62 1.50 -27.04
N ASP A 85 15.39 1.56 -26.53
CA ASP A 85 14.92 0.99 -25.25
C ASP A 85 13.39 0.70 -25.30
N PRO A 86 12.89 -0.20 -26.18
CA PRO A 86 11.46 -0.33 -26.47
C PRO A 86 10.64 -0.89 -25.29
N GLY A 87 11.29 -1.58 -24.34
CA GLY A 87 10.66 -2.05 -23.11
C GLY A 87 10.15 -0.90 -22.22
N LEU A 88 10.71 0.31 -22.35
CA LEU A 88 10.23 1.49 -21.63
C LEU A 88 8.82 1.91 -22.08
N ASP A 89 8.53 1.83 -23.37
CA ASP A 89 7.21 2.21 -23.89
C ASP A 89 6.16 1.11 -23.63
N GLN A 90 6.58 -0.16 -23.62
CA GLN A 90 5.74 -1.27 -23.12
C GLN A 90 5.39 -1.08 -21.64
N ALA A 91 6.39 -0.78 -20.80
CA ALA A 91 6.19 -0.48 -19.39
C ALA A 91 5.32 0.78 -19.18
N ALA A 92 5.45 1.81 -20.02
CA ALA A 92 4.62 3.01 -19.95
C ALA A 92 3.17 2.79 -20.37
N ALA A 93 2.93 1.91 -21.36
CA ALA A 93 1.58 1.50 -21.76
C ALA A 93 0.87 0.71 -20.65
N LEU A 94 1.56 -0.27 -20.05
CA LEU A 94 1.04 -1.05 -18.91
C LEU A 94 0.86 -0.17 -17.66
N THR A 95 1.80 0.73 -17.37
CA THR A 95 1.68 1.68 -16.25
C THR A 95 0.40 2.52 -16.40
N ARG A 96 0.17 3.11 -17.59
CA ARG A 96 -1.05 3.87 -17.87
C ARG A 96 -2.31 3.02 -17.68
N MET A 97 -2.34 1.81 -18.23
CA MET A 97 -3.47 0.87 -18.09
C MET A 97 -3.86 0.62 -16.63
N PHE A 98 -2.89 0.58 -15.70
CA PHE A 98 -3.15 0.44 -14.27
C PHE A 98 -3.53 1.78 -13.61
N THR A 99 -2.84 2.88 -13.92
CA THR A 99 -3.09 4.19 -13.29
C THR A 99 -4.44 4.78 -13.69
N ASP A 100 -4.88 4.56 -14.92
CA ASP A 100 -6.21 4.95 -15.42
C ASP A 100 -7.35 4.21 -14.69
N ARG A 101 -7.02 3.07 -14.05
CA ARG A 101 -7.91 2.31 -13.17
C ARG A 101 -7.68 2.58 -11.68
N GLY A 102 -6.88 3.61 -11.33
CA GLY A 102 -6.62 4.06 -9.96
C GLY A 102 -5.55 3.26 -9.20
N LEU A 103 -4.94 2.25 -9.83
CA LEU A 103 -3.88 1.44 -9.20
C LEU A 103 -2.57 2.22 -9.16
N ARG A 104 -1.80 2.09 -8.07
CA ARG A 104 -0.47 2.68 -7.93
C ARG A 104 0.60 1.73 -8.40
N VAL A 105 1.49 2.19 -9.28
CA VAL A 105 2.46 1.33 -9.96
C VAL A 105 3.86 1.52 -9.39
N THR A 106 4.58 0.44 -9.11
CA THR A 106 6.04 0.46 -8.92
C THR A 106 6.74 -0.40 -9.96
N LEU A 107 7.87 0.08 -10.50
CA LEU A 107 8.58 -0.52 -11.62
C LEU A 107 9.81 -1.29 -11.13
N ARG A 108 9.72 -2.62 -11.13
CA ARG A 108 10.76 -3.54 -10.64
C ARG A 108 11.73 -3.89 -11.75
N ILE A 109 13.01 -3.52 -11.61
CA ILE A 109 14.07 -3.90 -12.56
C ILE A 109 14.39 -5.41 -12.40
N VAL A 110 13.89 -6.24 -13.32
CA VAL A 110 14.20 -7.69 -13.36
C VAL A 110 15.25 -7.98 -14.43
N PRO A 111 16.04 -9.07 -14.33
CA PRO A 111 17.01 -9.41 -15.37
C PRO A 111 16.33 -9.85 -16.68
N SER A 112 16.86 -9.42 -17.82
CA SER A 112 16.33 -9.79 -19.15
C SER A 112 16.57 -11.25 -19.56
N SER A 113 17.47 -11.95 -18.88
CA SER A 113 17.81 -13.35 -19.15
C SER A 113 18.25 -14.06 -17.86
N ALA A 114 18.06 -15.39 -17.81
CA ALA A 114 18.51 -16.18 -16.68
C ALA A 114 20.03 -16.06 -16.48
N GLY A 115 20.47 -15.95 -15.23
CA GLY A 115 21.88 -15.76 -14.87
C GLY A 115 22.44 -14.35 -15.08
N TYR A 116 21.70 -13.41 -15.69
CA TYR A 116 22.13 -12.01 -15.73
C TYR A 116 21.97 -11.36 -14.35
N VAL A 117 23.07 -10.80 -13.83
CA VAL A 117 23.08 -9.98 -12.61
C VAL A 117 23.53 -8.56 -12.99
N PRO A 118 22.69 -7.53 -12.80
CA PRO A 118 23.08 -6.15 -13.05
C PRO A 118 24.26 -5.68 -12.18
N SER A 119 25.21 -4.97 -12.79
CA SER A 119 26.22 -4.20 -12.06
C SER A 119 25.62 -2.90 -11.51
N VAL A 120 26.22 -2.32 -10.47
CA VAL A 120 25.76 -1.04 -9.89
C VAL A 120 25.71 0.09 -10.94
N ALA A 121 26.68 0.14 -11.86
CA ALA A 121 26.69 1.09 -12.97
C ALA A 121 25.57 0.81 -13.99
N GLY A 122 25.26 -0.46 -14.28
CA GLY A 122 24.13 -0.84 -15.13
C GLY A 122 22.78 -0.50 -14.49
N LEU A 123 22.64 -0.70 -13.18
CA LEU A 123 21.46 -0.27 -12.41
C LEU A 123 21.31 1.26 -12.41
N ALA A 124 22.39 2.01 -12.24
CA ALA A 124 22.36 3.47 -12.31
C ALA A 124 21.89 3.96 -13.69
N ALA A 125 22.46 3.44 -14.78
CA ALA A 125 22.06 3.79 -16.15
C ALA A 125 20.62 3.35 -16.51
N GLY A 126 20.14 2.24 -15.92
CA GLY A 126 18.75 1.80 -16.07
C GLY A 126 17.76 2.68 -15.29
N LEU A 127 18.11 3.04 -14.05
CA LEU A 127 17.32 3.96 -13.23
C LEU A 127 17.28 5.37 -13.80
N GLU A 128 18.38 5.86 -14.40
CA GLU A 128 18.42 7.14 -15.13
C GLU A 128 17.38 7.19 -16.27
N ARG A 129 17.32 6.13 -17.08
CA ARG A 129 16.35 6.01 -18.18
C ARG A 129 14.91 5.94 -17.67
N LEU A 130 14.66 5.14 -16.64
CA LEU A 130 13.33 5.04 -16.03
C LEU A 130 12.90 6.39 -15.43
N ALA A 131 13.71 6.99 -14.57
CA ALA A 131 13.45 8.30 -13.97
C ALA A 131 13.16 9.36 -15.05
N THR A 132 14.02 9.47 -16.07
CA THR A 132 13.83 10.43 -17.18
C THR A 132 12.55 10.17 -17.99
N ARG A 133 12.12 8.92 -18.12
CA ARG A 133 10.93 8.50 -18.91
C ARG A 133 9.61 8.52 -18.12
N PHE A 134 9.66 8.48 -16.79
CA PHE A 134 8.51 8.26 -15.90
C PHE A 134 8.28 9.33 -14.82
N ARG A 135 9.20 10.28 -14.58
CA ARG A 135 9.05 11.37 -13.60
C ARG A 135 7.76 12.19 -13.70
N ASP A 136 7.17 12.26 -14.90
CA ASP A 136 5.97 13.05 -15.21
C ASP A 136 4.69 12.17 -15.22
N VAL A 137 4.77 10.88 -14.84
CA VAL A 137 3.65 9.92 -14.89
C VAL A 137 2.84 9.94 -13.58
N PRO A 138 1.51 10.18 -13.64
CA PRO A 138 0.66 10.21 -12.45
C PRO A 138 0.48 8.83 -11.82
N GLY A 139 0.23 8.78 -10.51
CA GLY A 139 -0.04 7.54 -9.77
C GLY A 139 1.12 6.55 -9.64
N LEU A 140 2.33 6.92 -10.08
CA LEU A 140 3.54 6.13 -9.89
C LEU A 140 4.02 6.21 -8.42
N LEU A 141 4.46 5.07 -7.87
CA LEU A 141 5.10 4.95 -6.55
C LEU A 141 6.63 5.00 -6.66
N GLY A 142 7.16 4.66 -7.84
CA GLY A 142 8.58 4.76 -8.20
C GLY A 142 9.21 3.43 -8.60
N TYR A 143 10.52 3.32 -8.40
CA TYR A 143 11.38 2.31 -9.03
C TYR A 143 11.90 1.33 -7.97
N GLU A 144 12.04 0.04 -8.30
CA GLU A 144 12.47 -1.00 -7.35
C GLU A 144 13.62 -1.86 -7.89
N VAL A 145 14.70 -1.94 -7.10
CA VAL A 145 15.89 -2.77 -7.37
C VAL A 145 16.06 -3.88 -6.33
N SER A 146 16.78 -4.94 -6.70
CA SER A 146 17.20 -5.99 -5.79
C SER A 146 18.19 -5.48 -4.73
N ASP A 147 18.50 -6.32 -3.73
CA ASP A 147 19.53 -6.05 -2.72
C ASP A 147 20.95 -6.07 -3.35
N GLY A 148 21.25 -5.01 -4.09
CA GLY A 148 22.41 -4.89 -4.97
C GLY A 148 23.71 -4.57 -4.23
N GLY A 149 24.15 -5.46 -3.33
CA GLY A 149 25.56 -5.66 -2.95
C GLY A 149 26.35 -4.47 -2.39
N GLY A 150 25.69 -3.38 -1.99
CA GLY A 150 26.32 -2.11 -1.65
C GLY A 150 26.39 -1.15 -2.86
N GLY A 151 26.03 0.12 -2.62
CA GLY A 151 25.89 1.14 -3.66
C GLY A 151 24.56 1.90 -3.63
N GLY A 152 23.59 1.45 -2.82
CA GLY A 152 22.23 2.01 -2.77
C GLY A 152 22.14 3.52 -2.52
N ALA A 153 23.11 4.15 -1.85
CA ALA A 153 23.15 5.62 -1.70
C ALA A 153 23.40 6.34 -3.04
N GLY A 154 24.28 5.78 -3.89
CA GLY A 154 24.53 6.29 -5.25
C GLY A 154 23.33 6.07 -6.17
N LEU A 155 22.62 4.94 -6.04
CA LEU A 155 21.39 4.68 -6.79
C LEU A 155 20.26 5.65 -6.40
N VAL A 156 20.12 5.97 -5.11
CA VAL A 156 19.15 7.00 -4.65
C VAL A 156 19.50 8.37 -5.24
N ALA A 157 20.79 8.75 -5.25
CA ALA A 157 21.22 10.01 -5.85
C ALA A 157 20.99 10.06 -7.38
N ALA A 158 21.20 8.94 -8.08
CA ALA A 158 20.97 8.83 -9.52
C ALA A 158 19.48 9.02 -9.88
N VAL A 159 18.55 8.43 -9.12
CA VAL A 159 17.11 8.69 -9.31
C VAL A 159 16.79 10.16 -9.00
N ALA A 160 17.22 10.67 -7.84
CA ALA A 160 16.90 12.03 -7.38
C ALA A 160 17.40 13.16 -8.30
N ALA A 161 18.41 12.89 -9.15
CA ALA A 161 18.90 13.84 -10.15
C ALA A 161 17.99 13.96 -11.40
N HIS A 162 17.14 12.96 -11.67
CA HIS A 162 16.28 12.89 -12.86
C HIS A 162 14.78 12.90 -12.54
N ASP A 163 14.40 12.39 -11.36
CA ASP A 163 13.04 12.32 -10.81
C ASP A 163 13.06 12.73 -9.33
N GLY A 164 12.46 13.88 -9.02
CA GLY A 164 12.32 14.38 -7.65
C GLY A 164 10.96 14.08 -7.00
N ALA A 165 10.07 13.35 -7.67
CA ALA A 165 8.72 13.05 -7.22
C ALA A 165 8.60 11.62 -6.69
N HIS A 166 9.24 10.65 -7.34
CA HIS A 166 9.05 9.22 -7.05
C HIS A 166 10.19 8.58 -6.26
N LEU A 167 9.88 7.47 -5.59
CA LEU A 167 10.76 6.85 -4.61
C LEU A 167 11.59 5.71 -5.21
N LEU A 168 12.85 5.58 -4.79
CA LEU A 168 13.65 4.37 -5.03
C LEU A 168 13.46 3.39 -3.87
N TRP A 169 13.04 2.17 -4.23
CA TRP A 169 12.83 1.03 -3.36
C TRP A 169 13.96 0.01 -3.56
N ARG A 170 14.47 -0.57 -2.47
CA ARG A 170 15.51 -1.60 -2.50
C ARG A 170 15.03 -2.82 -1.73
N GLU A 171 15.06 -4.00 -2.34
CA GLU A 171 14.80 -5.26 -1.63
C GLU A 171 15.83 -5.47 -0.52
N ARG A 172 15.40 -6.01 0.63
CA ARG A 172 16.20 -6.53 1.76
C ARG A 172 15.39 -7.63 2.48
N PRO A 173 16.02 -8.54 3.26
CA PRO A 173 15.28 -9.50 4.09
C PRO A 173 14.30 -8.82 5.06
N ALA A 174 13.14 -9.45 5.30
CA ALA A 174 12.09 -8.88 6.15
C ALA A 174 12.46 -8.97 7.64
N PRO A 175 12.17 -7.93 8.45
CA PRO A 175 12.61 -7.86 9.85
C PRO A 175 11.89 -8.85 10.80
N PHE A 176 10.85 -9.53 10.32
CA PHE A 176 10.06 -10.53 11.06
C PHE A 176 10.18 -11.97 10.50
N ASP A 177 10.70 -12.14 9.27
CA ASP A 177 11.01 -13.44 8.68
C ASP A 177 12.13 -13.28 7.64
N ALA A 178 13.32 -13.76 7.95
CA ALA A 178 14.48 -13.65 7.06
C ALA A 178 14.35 -14.50 5.78
N ALA A 179 13.37 -15.41 5.69
CA ALA A 179 13.03 -16.12 4.45
C ALA A 179 12.09 -15.32 3.52
N SER A 180 11.61 -14.16 3.96
CA SER A 180 10.74 -13.25 3.21
C SER A 180 11.46 -11.92 2.93
N THR A 181 10.97 -11.15 1.95
CA THR A 181 11.66 -9.94 1.43
C THR A 181 10.76 -8.72 1.50
N VAL A 182 11.31 -7.58 1.93
CA VAL A 182 10.66 -6.26 1.86
C VAL A 182 11.44 -5.35 0.93
N ALA A 183 10.75 -4.49 0.17
CA ALA A 183 11.36 -3.38 -0.54
C ALA A 183 11.24 -2.09 0.29
N VAL A 184 12.31 -1.29 0.38
CA VAL A 184 12.41 -0.18 1.36
C VAL A 184 12.88 1.16 0.80
N ASN A 185 12.22 2.22 1.27
CA ASN A 185 12.63 3.62 1.16
C ASN A 185 12.71 4.19 2.58
N ASP A 186 13.89 4.06 3.21
CA ASP A 186 14.05 4.11 4.67
C ASP A 186 13.39 5.36 5.32
N PRO A 187 12.54 5.20 6.36
CA PRO A 187 12.20 3.95 7.09
C PRO A 187 10.95 3.21 6.57
N THR A 188 10.31 3.65 5.48
CA THR A 188 9.11 3.04 4.89
C THR A 188 9.45 1.78 4.09
N GLY A 189 8.52 0.83 3.98
CA GLY A 189 8.68 -0.37 3.15
C GLY A 189 7.37 -1.08 2.81
N TYR A 190 7.47 -2.11 1.95
CA TYR A 190 6.38 -3.03 1.63
C TYR A 190 6.89 -4.47 1.43
N LEU A 191 6.05 -5.47 1.73
CA LEU A 191 6.38 -6.89 1.53
C LEU A 191 6.29 -7.28 0.04
N VAL A 192 7.30 -8.00 -0.44
CA VAL A 192 7.40 -8.49 -1.83
C VAL A 192 7.81 -9.96 -1.95
N GLY A 193 8.51 -10.52 -0.97
CA GLY A 193 8.95 -11.91 -0.96
C GLY A 193 7.97 -12.81 -0.22
N TRP A 194 7.51 -13.87 -0.88
CA TRP A 194 6.50 -14.79 -0.37
C TRP A 194 7.11 -16.20 -0.28
N LYS A 195 7.26 -16.67 0.96
CA LYS A 195 8.04 -17.87 1.32
C LYS A 195 7.57 -19.16 0.62
N ASP A 196 6.27 -19.40 0.62
CA ASP A 196 5.62 -20.51 -0.05
C ASP A 196 4.14 -20.16 -0.33
N GLY A 197 3.52 -20.89 -1.26
CA GLY A 197 2.15 -20.62 -1.72
C GLY A 197 1.05 -21.16 -0.81
N SER A 198 1.36 -21.67 0.39
CA SER A 198 0.34 -22.25 1.26
C SER A 198 -0.55 -21.16 1.89
N ALA A 199 -1.84 -21.47 2.02
CA ALA A 199 -2.79 -20.60 2.71
C ALA A 199 -2.39 -20.27 4.16
N VAL A 200 -1.52 -21.05 4.81
CA VAL A 200 -1.03 -20.78 6.17
C VAL A 200 0.08 -19.71 6.13
N SER A 201 1.12 -19.91 5.32
CA SER A 201 2.22 -18.94 5.19
C SER A 201 1.74 -17.61 4.62
N VAL A 202 0.86 -17.63 3.62
CA VAL A 202 0.24 -16.43 3.02
C VAL A 202 -0.55 -15.64 4.06
N ARG A 203 -1.40 -16.29 4.87
CA ARG A 203 -2.15 -15.61 5.97
C ARG A 203 -1.22 -15.07 7.06
N GLY A 204 -0.18 -15.83 7.43
CA GLY A 204 0.81 -15.40 8.41
C GLY A 204 1.57 -14.15 7.96
N LEU A 205 1.94 -14.08 6.67
CA LEU A 205 2.65 -12.95 6.09
C LEU A 205 1.79 -11.68 6.00
N VAL A 206 0.52 -11.75 5.55
CA VAL A 206 -0.35 -10.56 5.56
C VAL A 206 -0.74 -10.10 6.96
N ALA A 207 -0.87 -11.02 7.93
CA ALA A 207 -1.11 -10.66 9.33
C ALA A 207 0.12 -9.98 9.97
N SER A 208 1.34 -10.40 9.60
CA SER A 208 2.56 -9.67 9.95
C SER A 208 2.63 -8.30 9.27
N ALA A 209 2.27 -8.21 7.98
CA ALA A 209 2.25 -6.93 7.26
C ALA A 209 1.30 -5.91 7.93
N ASP A 210 0.07 -6.32 8.28
CA ASP A 210 -0.87 -5.51 9.09
C ASP A 210 -0.20 -4.99 10.37
N ALA A 211 0.42 -5.89 11.15
CA ALA A 211 0.99 -5.59 12.46
C ALA A 211 2.21 -4.65 12.41
N PHE A 212 2.96 -4.67 11.30
CA PHE A 212 4.05 -3.73 11.03
C PHE A 212 3.60 -2.48 10.23
N GLY A 213 2.31 -2.37 9.87
CA GLY A 213 1.77 -1.26 9.08
C GLY A 213 2.29 -1.21 7.63
N LEU A 214 2.72 -2.36 7.09
CA LEU A 214 3.34 -2.46 5.78
C LEU A 214 2.30 -2.69 4.69
N SER A 215 2.48 -1.97 3.58
CA SER A 215 1.88 -2.31 2.29
C SER A 215 2.48 -3.63 1.76
N TRP A 216 1.85 -4.26 0.77
CA TRP A 216 2.37 -5.49 0.15
C TRP A 216 1.93 -5.70 -1.29
N PHE A 217 2.77 -6.39 -2.07
CA PHE A 217 2.45 -6.84 -3.42
C PHE A 217 2.63 -8.35 -3.49
N TYR A 218 1.55 -9.08 -3.76
CA TYR A 218 1.60 -10.53 -3.89
C TYR A 218 2.39 -10.93 -5.13
N ASP A 219 3.44 -11.72 -4.96
CA ASP A 219 4.20 -12.34 -6.04
C ASP A 219 4.10 -13.86 -5.89
N VAL A 220 3.87 -14.58 -6.99
CA VAL A 220 3.59 -16.02 -6.95
C VAL A 220 4.88 -16.77 -6.59
N PRO A 221 4.94 -17.56 -5.51
CA PRO A 221 6.12 -18.35 -5.17
C PRO A 221 6.46 -19.36 -6.27
N SER A 222 7.74 -19.43 -6.65
CA SER A 222 8.21 -20.39 -7.66
C SER A 222 8.46 -21.77 -7.03
N PRO A 223 8.06 -22.88 -7.67
CA PRO A 223 8.41 -24.24 -7.23
C PRO A 223 9.92 -24.51 -7.11
N THR A 224 10.75 -23.71 -7.78
CA THR A 224 12.22 -23.78 -7.73
C THR A 224 12.85 -22.87 -6.66
N GLY A 225 12.03 -22.22 -5.82
CA GLY A 225 12.45 -21.11 -4.96
C GLY A 225 12.49 -19.78 -5.72
N GLY A 226 12.36 -18.68 -4.97
CA GLY A 226 12.13 -17.34 -5.53
C GLY A 226 10.67 -17.09 -5.90
N THR A 227 10.40 -16.07 -6.73
CA THR A 227 9.03 -15.67 -7.11
C THR A 227 8.92 -15.41 -8.63
N VAL A 228 7.77 -15.73 -9.22
CA VAL A 228 7.53 -15.73 -10.67
C VAL A 228 7.62 -14.34 -11.29
N GLY A 229 7.20 -13.30 -10.58
CA GLY A 229 7.28 -11.90 -11.03
C GLY A 229 8.71 -11.37 -11.07
N THR A 230 9.60 -11.84 -10.19
CA THR A 230 11.03 -11.49 -10.20
C THR A 230 11.89 -12.28 -11.20
N ALA A 231 11.36 -13.39 -11.74
CA ALA A 231 12.11 -14.25 -12.65
C ALA A 231 12.35 -13.61 -14.02
N ALA A 232 13.50 -13.90 -14.63
CA ALA A 232 13.79 -13.49 -16.00
C ALA A 232 12.72 -14.03 -16.99
N PRO A 233 12.50 -13.36 -18.13
CA PRO A 233 11.65 -13.92 -19.17
C PRO A 233 12.16 -15.27 -19.67
N VAL A 234 11.30 -16.30 -19.60
CA VAL A 234 11.44 -17.47 -20.48
C VAL A 234 11.21 -16.99 -21.92
N GLY A 235 12.01 -17.52 -22.84
CA GLY A 235 12.22 -16.91 -24.16
C GLY A 235 10.98 -16.78 -25.05
N LEU A 236 11.09 -15.89 -26.05
CA LEU A 236 10.11 -15.72 -27.12
C LEU A 236 9.84 -17.08 -27.80
N GLY A 237 8.67 -17.67 -27.54
CA GLY A 237 8.33 -19.05 -27.92
C GLY A 237 7.78 -19.90 -26.79
N GLY A 238 7.93 -19.48 -25.52
CA GLY A 238 7.14 -20.01 -24.42
C GLY A 238 5.64 -19.66 -24.56
N ALA A 239 4.77 -20.49 -23.98
CA ALA A 239 3.33 -20.21 -23.94
C ALA A 239 3.03 -18.89 -23.20
N GLU A 240 1.97 -18.19 -23.61
CA GLU A 240 1.58 -16.89 -23.04
C GLU A 240 1.45 -16.96 -21.51
N ARG A 241 2.26 -16.17 -20.79
CA ARG A 241 2.10 -16.01 -19.36
C ARG A 241 0.84 -15.19 -19.09
N ARG A 242 -0.14 -15.85 -18.47
CA ARG A 242 -1.42 -15.24 -18.07
C ARG A 242 -1.23 -14.25 -16.93
N ALA A 243 -2.23 -13.39 -16.74
CA ALA A 243 -2.33 -12.56 -15.55
C ALA A 243 -2.29 -13.43 -14.27
N PRO A 244 -1.58 -12.99 -13.21
CA PRO A 244 -1.47 -13.76 -11.97
C PRO A 244 -2.82 -13.84 -11.24
N ALA A 245 -3.23 -15.05 -10.88
CA ALA A 245 -4.39 -15.29 -10.02
C ALA A 245 -3.97 -15.21 -8.53
N PRO A 246 -4.50 -14.26 -7.74
CA PRO A 246 -4.22 -14.19 -6.31
C PRO A 246 -4.93 -15.31 -5.53
N PRO A 247 -4.34 -15.83 -4.43
CA PRO A 247 -5.01 -16.78 -3.55
C PRO A 247 -6.16 -16.10 -2.78
N ALA A 248 -7.20 -16.86 -2.47
CA ALA A 248 -8.39 -16.35 -1.76
C ALA A 248 -8.06 -15.69 -0.40
N ASP A 249 -6.99 -16.13 0.26
CA ASP A 249 -6.55 -15.68 1.59
C ASP A 249 -6.09 -14.22 1.67
N ILE A 250 -5.64 -13.62 0.57
CA ILE A 250 -5.20 -12.21 0.54
C ILE A 250 -6.32 -11.23 0.17
N VAL A 251 -7.50 -11.73 -0.22
CA VAL A 251 -8.67 -10.90 -0.57
C VAL A 251 -9.44 -10.54 0.70
N ARG A 252 -9.01 -9.45 1.31
CA ARG A 252 -9.41 -9.00 2.66
C ARG A 252 -9.63 -7.48 2.72
N PRO A 253 -10.56 -7.00 3.56
CA PRO A 253 -10.84 -5.58 3.73
C PRO A 253 -9.71 -4.88 4.51
N TYR A 254 -9.45 -3.61 4.19
CA TYR A 254 -8.38 -2.82 4.81
C TYR A 254 -8.54 -1.31 4.51
N PRO A 255 -7.99 -0.41 5.33
CA PRO A 255 -7.96 1.03 5.02
C PRO A 255 -6.99 1.32 3.87
N VAL A 256 -7.51 1.82 2.74
CA VAL A 256 -6.68 2.22 1.59
C VAL A 256 -6.08 3.63 1.77
N ALA A 257 -6.79 4.51 2.50
CA ALA A 257 -6.28 5.82 2.90
C ALA A 257 -6.92 6.25 4.23
N ILE A 258 -6.12 6.74 5.18
CA ILE A 258 -6.55 7.09 6.55
C ILE A 258 -6.37 8.59 6.79
N ALA A 259 -7.44 9.27 7.18
CA ALA A 259 -7.45 10.66 7.63
C ALA A 259 -6.87 10.80 9.05
N GLY A 260 -5.60 10.41 9.21
CA GLY A 260 -4.91 10.35 10.50
C GLY A 260 -3.75 9.35 10.51
N VAL A 261 -3.34 8.93 11.71
CA VAL A 261 -2.25 7.96 11.93
C VAL A 261 -2.82 6.63 12.47
N PRO A 262 -2.61 5.49 11.78
CA PRO A 262 -3.09 4.19 12.25
C PRO A 262 -2.41 3.75 13.55
N GLU A 263 -3.18 3.10 14.40
CA GLU A 263 -2.74 2.48 15.66
C GLU A 263 -3.13 0.99 15.73
N VAL A 264 -4.25 0.62 15.09
CA VAL A 264 -4.68 -0.77 14.92
C VAL A 264 -5.10 -0.99 13.48
N LEU A 265 -4.56 -2.04 12.87
CA LEU A 265 -5.10 -2.70 11.69
C LEU A 265 -5.08 -4.20 11.97
N ARG A 266 -6.24 -4.85 11.89
CA ARG A 266 -6.38 -6.30 12.06
C ARG A 266 -7.62 -6.81 11.33
N PHE A 267 -7.47 -7.80 10.46
CA PHE A 267 -8.58 -8.62 9.97
C PHE A 267 -8.40 -10.08 10.41
N ASP A 268 -9.39 -10.64 11.12
CA ASP A 268 -9.30 -11.93 11.79
C ASP A 268 -10.02 -13.10 11.09
N ALA A 269 -9.90 -14.31 11.66
CA ALA A 269 -10.50 -15.53 11.11
C ALA A 269 -12.05 -15.53 11.15
N SER A 270 -12.66 -14.70 11.99
CA SER A 270 -14.11 -14.46 12.01
C SER A 270 -14.54 -13.41 10.96
N ARG A 271 -13.61 -13.02 10.08
CA ARG A 271 -13.76 -11.97 9.06
C ARG A 271 -14.11 -10.60 9.64
N VAL A 272 -13.72 -10.32 10.88
CA VAL A 272 -13.89 -8.99 11.48
C VAL A 272 -12.66 -8.15 11.17
N LEU A 273 -12.86 -7.02 10.49
CA LEU A 273 -11.86 -5.95 10.38
C LEU A 273 -12.03 -5.00 11.56
N THR A 274 -10.93 -4.74 12.27
CA THR A 274 -10.82 -3.67 13.28
C THR A 274 -9.76 -2.68 12.82
N VAL A 275 -10.13 -1.40 12.74
CA VAL A 275 -9.23 -0.28 12.45
C VAL A 275 -9.38 0.76 13.55
N ALA A 276 -8.26 1.25 14.09
CA ALA A 276 -8.24 2.42 14.98
C ALA A 276 -7.12 3.38 14.59
N TYR A 277 -7.40 4.68 14.64
CA TYR A 277 -6.44 5.72 14.28
C TYR A 277 -6.67 7.02 15.08
N ARG A 278 -5.59 7.78 15.28
CA ARG A 278 -5.68 9.18 15.76
C ARG A 278 -5.94 10.09 14.57
N THR A 279 -6.80 11.08 14.71
CA THR A 279 -7.16 12.02 13.62
C THR A 279 -6.09 13.07 13.32
N ALA A 280 -5.09 13.21 14.19
CA ALA A 280 -3.91 14.03 13.92
C ALA A 280 -3.10 13.45 12.74
N PRO A 281 -2.55 14.30 11.85
CA PRO A 281 -1.73 13.86 10.73
C PRO A 281 -0.38 13.30 11.19
N SER A 282 0.28 12.53 10.32
CA SER A 282 1.64 12.02 10.56
C SER A 282 2.70 13.13 10.57
N ALA A 283 2.53 14.18 9.76
CA ALA A 283 3.33 15.40 9.77
C ALA A 283 2.58 16.58 9.09
N GLY A 284 3.11 17.79 9.30
CA GLY A 284 2.61 19.01 8.67
C GLY A 284 1.38 19.63 9.36
N PRO A 285 0.63 20.52 8.68
CA PRO A 285 -0.53 21.19 9.25
C PRO A 285 -1.70 20.21 9.49
N PRO A 286 -2.75 20.59 10.23
CA PRO A 286 -3.98 19.79 10.36
C PRO A 286 -4.54 19.33 9.01
N LEU A 287 -5.22 18.18 8.98
CA LEU A 287 -5.92 17.72 7.77
C LEU A 287 -7.08 18.67 7.41
N ALA A 288 -7.51 18.67 6.15
CA ALA A 288 -8.63 19.51 5.74
C ALA A 288 -9.94 19.02 6.38
N ALA A 289 -10.85 19.96 6.70
CA ALA A 289 -12.16 19.61 7.21
C ALA A 289 -12.91 18.77 6.17
N GLY A 290 -13.34 17.56 6.56
CA GLY A 290 -14.01 16.62 5.65
C GLY A 290 -13.08 15.66 4.89
N THR A 291 -11.75 15.67 5.09
CA THR A 291 -10.85 14.63 4.55
C THR A 291 -11.32 13.26 5.05
N ALA A 292 -11.75 12.40 4.12
CA ALA A 292 -12.32 11.09 4.46
C ALA A 292 -11.27 9.97 4.52
N THR A 293 -11.42 9.12 5.53
CA THR A 293 -10.83 7.77 5.54
C THR A 293 -11.61 6.89 4.57
N ALA A 294 -10.88 6.06 3.82
CA ALA A 294 -11.41 5.13 2.83
C ALA A 294 -10.97 3.71 3.18
N ILE A 295 -11.91 2.78 3.25
CA ILE A 295 -11.70 1.37 3.56
C ILE A 295 -12.20 0.53 2.38
N SER A 296 -11.34 -0.31 1.81
CA SER A 296 -11.78 -1.31 0.83
C SER A 296 -12.52 -2.44 1.55
N VAL A 297 -13.66 -2.85 0.99
CA VAL A 297 -14.55 -3.88 1.54
C VAL A 297 -14.89 -4.85 0.40
N PRO A 298 -14.07 -5.89 0.12
CA PRO A 298 -14.30 -6.79 -1.00
C PRO A 298 -15.53 -7.67 -0.82
N ALA A 299 -16.31 -7.87 -1.89
CA ALA A 299 -17.47 -8.76 -1.89
C ALA A 299 -17.11 -10.21 -1.54
N TRP A 300 -15.91 -10.65 -1.94
CA TRP A 300 -15.33 -11.95 -1.59
C TRP A 300 -15.13 -12.14 -0.07
N SER A 301 -14.83 -11.05 0.65
CA SER A 301 -14.72 -11.06 2.11
C SER A 301 -16.11 -11.07 2.78
N TYR A 302 -17.12 -10.45 2.16
CA TYR A 302 -18.46 -10.24 2.72
C TYR A 302 -19.59 -10.56 1.72
N PRO A 303 -19.78 -11.83 1.31
CA PRO A 303 -20.68 -12.19 0.20
C PRO A 303 -22.17 -11.96 0.50
N THR A 304 -22.56 -11.90 1.77
CA THR A 304 -23.94 -11.60 2.22
C THR A 304 -24.17 -10.14 2.60
N GLY A 305 -23.16 -9.29 2.40
CA GLY A 305 -23.10 -7.94 2.97
C GLY A 305 -22.31 -7.87 4.28
N TYR A 306 -22.19 -6.66 4.81
CA TYR A 306 -21.44 -6.32 6.02
C TYR A 306 -22.19 -5.29 6.86
N GLN A 307 -21.82 -5.19 8.14
CA GLN A 307 -22.24 -4.11 9.03
C GLN A 307 -21.02 -3.33 9.52
N VAL A 308 -21.21 -2.05 9.85
CA VAL A 308 -20.17 -1.17 10.37
C VAL A 308 -20.58 -0.66 11.75
N GLN A 309 -19.70 -0.83 12.73
CA GLN A 309 -19.76 -0.16 14.03
C GLN A 309 -18.64 0.89 14.03
N VAL A 310 -18.94 2.13 14.40
CA VAL A 310 -17.99 3.26 14.34
C VAL A 310 -18.15 4.20 15.52
N THR A 311 -17.02 4.70 16.02
CA THR A 311 -16.93 5.69 17.11
C THR A 311 -16.02 6.84 16.67
N GLY A 312 -16.46 8.09 16.85
CA GLY A 312 -15.68 9.30 16.51
C GLY A 312 -15.67 9.67 15.02
N ALA A 313 -16.41 8.95 14.18
CA ALA A 313 -16.63 9.25 12.78
C ALA A 313 -18.02 8.78 12.33
N ARG A 314 -18.52 9.37 11.25
CA ARG A 314 -19.73 8.94 10.55
C ARG A 314 -19.43 8.31 9.20
N VAL A 315 -20.23 7.31 8.82
CA VAL A 315 -20.20 6.72 7.47
C VAL A 315 -20.80 7.70 6.48
N THR A 316 -20.15 7.88 5.31
CA THR A 316 -20.61 8.75 4.23
C THR A 316 -20.83 8.02 2.90
N SER A 317 -20.39 6.76 2.78
CA SER A 317 -20.72 5.87 1.66
C SER A 317 -22.10 5.23 1.83
N ALA A 318 -22.74 4.87 0.71
CA ALA A 318 -23.98 4.10 0.71
C ALA A 318 -23.82 2.70 1.36
N PRO A 319 -24.91 2.10 1.89
CA PRO A 319 -24.92 0.69 2.32
C PRO A 319 -24.51 -0.25 1.17
N GLY A 320 -23.66 -1.24 1.46
CA GLY A 320 -23.16 -2.18 0.46
C GLY A 320 -22.03 -1.64 -0.43
N ALA A 321 -21.49 -0.45 -0.19
CA ALA A 321 -20.35 0.07 -0.95
C ALA A 321 -19.06 -0.71 -0.66
N GLY A 322 -18.45 -1.28 -1.71
CA GLY A 322 -17.12 -1.92 -1.65
C GLY A 322 -15.96 -0.96 -1.38
N LEU A 323 -16.24 0.34 -1.33
CA LEU A 323 -15.39 1.38 -0.76
C LEU A 323 -16.18 2.11 0.33
N LEU A 324 -15.90 1.77 1.59
CA LEU A 324 -16.48 2.37 2.79
C LEU A 324 -15.80 3.71 3.07
N CYS A 325 -16.56 4.80 2.98
CA CYS A 325 -16.10 6.16 3.25
C CYS A 325 -16.52 6.62 4.64
N LEU A 326 -15.58 7.23 5.37
CA LEU A 326 -15.73 7.65 6.76
C LEU A 326 -15.17 9.05 6.95
N VAL A 327 -15.92 9.94 7.59
CA VAL A 327 -15.44 11.29 7.95
C VAL A 327 -15.49 11.44 9.46
N SER A 328 -14.35 11.78 10.06
CA SER A 328 -14.24 12.06 11.50
C SER A 328 -15.24 13.13 11.95
N ASP A 329 -15.71 13.01 13.18
CA ASP A 329 -16.62 13.99 13.77
C ASP A 329 -15.82 15.19 14.33
N PRO A 330 -16.41 16.40 14.37
CA PRO A 330 -15.69 17.60 14.82
C PRO A 330 -15.10 17.43 16.22
N GLY A 331 -13.78 17.60 16.35
CA GLY A 331 -13.06 17.44 17.63
C GLY A 331 -12.75 16.00 18.05
N ALA A 332 -13.16 14.98 17.29
CA ALA A 332 -12.79 13.59 17.59
C ALA A 332 -11.27 13.40 17.48
N ALA A 333 -10.60 13.05 18.58
CA ALA A 333 -9.14 12.82 18.62
C ALA A 333 -8.73 11.42 18.10
N ARG A 334 -9.67 10.47 18.13
CA ARG A 334 -9.52 9.05 17.81
C ARG A 334 -10.77 8.57 17.08
N VAL A 335 -10.59 7.71 16.09
CA VAL A 335 -11.68 6.99 15.41
C VAL A 335 -11.43 5.50 15.58
N GLU A 336 -12.50 4.75 15.86
CA GLU A 336 -12.50 3.29 15.88
C GLU A 336 -13.58 2.77 14.93
N VAL A 337 -13.24 1.76 14.14
CA VAL A 337 -14.10 1.16 13.11
C VAL A 337 -14.02 -0.35 13.24
N ARG A 338 -15.18 -1.01 13.26
CA ARG A 338 -15.31 -2.45 13.22
C ARG A 338 -16.27 -2.84 12.10
N VAL A 339 -15.76 -3.56 11.10
CA VAL A 339 -16.55 -4.12 10.00
C VAL A 339 -16.65 -5.63 10.21
N SER A 340 -17.87 -6.18 10.19
CA SER A 340 -18.10 -7.62 10.34
C SER A 340 -19.08 -8.13 9.27
N PRO A 341 -19.12 -9.45 9.02
CA PRO A 341 -20.16 -10.04 8.19
C PRO A 341 -21.55 -9.72 8.76
N ALA A 342 -22.52 -9.58 7.86
CA ALA A 342 -23.94 -9.43 8.18
C ALA A 342 -24.78 -9.96 7.01
N THR A 343 -26.11 -9.94 7.16
CA THR A 343 -27.04 -10.04 6.03
C THR A 343 -27.50 -8.62 5.68
N GLY A 344 -27.33 -8.21 4.42
CA GLY A 344 -27.70 -6.87 3.96
C GLY A 344 -27.62 -6.73 2.44
N PRO A 345 -27.50 -5.50 1.92
CA PRO A 345 -27.22 -5.27 0.50
C PRO A 345 -25.95 -5.98 0.04
N ALA A 346 -25.99 -6.55 -1.16
CA ALA A 346 -24.81 -7.13 -1.79
C ALA A 346 -23.71 -6.07 -1.98
N VAL A 347 -22.46 -6.49 -1.88
CA VAL A 347 -21.32 -5.58 -1.94
C VAL A 347 -21.00 -5.18 -3.38
N THR A 348 -21.21 -3.91 -3.71
CA THR A 348 -20.92 -3.33 -5.03
C THR A 348 -19.45 -2.90 -5.09
N PRO A 349 -18.58 -3.51 -5.92
CA PRO A 349 -17.18 -3.11 -6.03
C PRO A 349 -17.05 -1.70 -6.63
N PRO A 350 -15.98 -0.95 -6.29
CA PRO A 350 -15.71 0.34 -6.92
C PRO A 350 -15.26 0.14 -8.38
N SER A 351 -15.52 1.13 -9.24
CA SER A 351 -15.11 1.11 -10.66
C SER A 351 -13.62 1.41 -10.87
N VAL A 352 -12.99 2.08 -9.92
CA VAL A 352 -11.56 2.40 -9.87
C VAL A 352 -10.99 2.05 -8.50
N ALA A 353 -9.72 1.67 -8.46
CA ALA A 353 -9.02 1.39 -7.22
C ALA A 353 -8.73 2.66 -6.40
N GLY A 354 -8.41 2.44 -5.12
CA GLY A 354 -7.89 3.47 -4.21
C GLY A 354 -9.00 4.26 -3.52
N SER A 355 -8.64 5.48 -3.11
CA SER A 355 -9.43 6.34 -2.24
C SER A 355 -10.22 7.45 -2.97
N ALA A 356 -10.17 7.47 -4.30
CA ALA A 356 -10.76 8.53 -5.13
C ALA A 356 -12.27 8.68 -4.92
N GLY A 357 -13.00 7.56 -4.81
CA GLY A 357 -14.45 7.55 -4.53
C GLY A 357 -14.86 8.08 -3.15
N CYS A 358 -13.90 8.33 -2.25
CA CYS A 358 -14.14 8.99 -0.96
C CYS A 358 -13.59 10.43 -0.89
N ARG A 359 -13.06 11.01 -1.99
CA ARG A 359 -12.70 12.44 -1.99
C ARG A 359 -13.97 13.26 -1.84
N ALA A 360 -14.03 14.10 -0.80
CA ALA A 360 -15.14 15.03 -0.63
C ALA A 360 -15.14 16.02 -1.80
N THR A 361 -16.26 16.14 -2.51
CA THR A 361 -16.47 17.22 -3.47
C THR A 361 -16.25 18.55 -2.75
N PRO A 362 -15.37 19.44 -3.24
CA PRO A 362 -15.23 20.76 -2.66
C PRO A 362 -16.60 21.44 -2.65
N ALA A 363 -17.06 21.84 -1.46
CA ALA A 363 -18.31 22.58 -1.35
C ALA A 363 -18.15 23.88 -2.14
N ILE A 364 -18.85 23.99 -3.28
CA ILE A 364 -18.98 25.25 -4.01
C ILE A 364 -19.82 26.15 -3.12
N VAL A 365 -19.16 26.90 -2.24
CA VAL A 365 -19.76 28.00 -1.50
C VAL A 365 -20.26 28.97 -2.56
N PRO A 366 -21.58 29.19 -2.70
CA PRO A 366 -22.07 30.21 -3.61
C PRO A 366 -21.52 31.54 -3.10
N ALA A 367 -20.78 32.26 -3.95
CA ALA A 367 -20.29 33.59 -3.59
C ALA A 367 -21.50 34.43 -3.16
N GLY A 368 -21.49 34.90 -1.90
CA GLY A 368 -22.66 35.46 -1.24
C GLY A 368 -23.16 36.73 -1.94
N GLY A 369 -24.04 36.55 -2.93
CA GLY A 369 -24.64 37.61 -3.71
C GLY A 369 -25.49 38.51 -2.81
N ARG A 370 -24.92 39.65 -2.43
CA ARG A 370 -25.66 40.72 -1.75
C ARG A 370 -26.68 41.30 -2.73
N SER A 371 -27.90 40.78 -2.72
CA SER A 371 -29.04 41.48 -3.31
C SER A 371 -29.18 42.86 -2.65
N PRO A 372 -29.21 43.96 -3.42
CA PRO A 372 -29.58 45.26 -2.87
C PRO A 372 -31.06 45.21 -2.44
N GLY A 373 -31.34 45.46 -1.16
CA GLY A 373 -32.70 45.61 -0.68
C GLY A 373 -33.22 47.04 -0.93
N PRO A 374 -34.50 47.22 -1.30
CA PRO A 374 -35.18 48.51 -1.21
C PRO A 374 -35.79 48.71 0.19
N ASP A 375 -35.79 49.95 0.69
CA ASP A 375 -36.42 50.29 1.97
C ASP A 375 -37.96 50.17 1.95
N GLY A 376 -38.52 49.69 3.06
CA GLY A 376 -39.97 49.58 3.30
C GLY A 376 -40.26 49.58 4.82
N PRO A 377 -41.34 50.23 5.29
CA PRO A 377 -41.39 50.71 6.68
C PRO A 377 -41.78 49.66 7.73
N ARG A 378 -41.37 49.94 8.97
CA ARG A 378 -41.77 49.21 10.19
C ARG A 378 -43.25 49.46 10.53
N VAL A 379 -43.89 48.43 11.09
CA VAL A 379 -45.13 48.54 11.88
C VAL A 379 -44.88 47.81 13.21
N ALA A 380 -45.48 48.28 14.31
CA ALA A 380 -45.30 47.71 15.64
C ALA A 380 -46.63 47.54 16.39
N ALA A 381 -46.82 46.36 16.99
CA ALA A 381 -47.78 45.99 18.02
C ALA A 381 -47.25 44.68 18.67
N SER A 382 -47.18 44.41 19.99
CA SER A 382 -47.90 44.80 21.23
C SER A 382 -49.06 43.88 21.61
N GLY A 383 -49.04 43.33 22.84
CA GLY A 383 -49.87 42.21 23.35
C GLY A 383 -49.04 40.92 23.40
N ASP A 384 -48.63 40.31 24.52
CA ASP A 384 -49.12 40.18 25.92
C ASP A 384 -50.31 39.22 26.13
N ASP A 385 -49.99 37.95 26.39
CA ASP A 385 -50.40 37.08 27.54
C ASP A 385 -49.68 35.70 27.36
N ALA A 386 -49.11 35.00 28.35
CA ALA A 386 -49.65 34.37 29.57
C ALA A 386 -50.60 33.18 29.27
N THR A 387 -50.49 31.97 29.87
CA THR A 387 -49.58 31.35 30.88
C THR A 387 -48.77 30.19 30.21
N GLU A 388 -48.20 29.12 30.79
CA GLU A 388 -48.02 28.52 32.14
C GLU A 388 -46.77 27.61 32.06
N GLU A 389 -45.67 27.82 32.79
CA GLU A 389 -45.33 27.36 34.16
C GLU A 389 -45.36 25.84 34.45
N TYR A 390 -44.18 25.22 34.53
CA TYR A 390 -43.91 24.04 35.38
C TYR A 390 -42.43 23.98 35.82
N SER A 391 -42.17 23.88 37.12
CA SER A 391 -40.83 24.11 37.71
C SER A 391 -40.39 23.05 38.75
N GLY A 392 -39.77 21.95 38.29
CA GLY A 392 -38.94 21.03 39.11
C GLY A 392 -39.66 20.24 40.22
N PRO A 393 -38.94 19.67 41.23
CA PRO A 393 -37.48 19.57 41.35
C PRO A 393 -36.90 18.21 41.86
N LEU A 394 -35.60 17.99 41.61
CA LEU A 394 -34.59 17.28 42.45
C LEU A 394 -34.73 15.79 42.89
N LEU A 395 -33.57 15.25 43.34
CA LEU A 395 -33.33 13.97 44.06
C LEU A 395 -33.31 12.68 43.20
N TRP A 396 -32.43 11.66 43.40
CA TRP A 396 -31.39 11.40 44.41
C TRP A 396 -30.14 10.66 43.84
N LEU A 397 -28.98 10.89 44.48
CA LEU A 397 -27.86 9.97 44.80
C LEU A 397 -27.13 9.11 43.73
N LEU A 398 -25.84 9.44 43.58
CA LEU A 398 -24.73 8.46 43.48
C LEU A 398 -24.45 7.82 44.86
N PRO A 399 -23.67 6.73 44.91
CA PRO A 399 -22.49 6.78 45.77
C PRO A 399 -21.17 6.40 45.06
N LEU A 400 -20.10 7.09 45.47
CA LEU A 400 -18.71 6.68 45.22
C LEU A 400 -18.28 5.64 46.27
N VAL A 401 -17.63 4.56 45.84
CA VAL A 401 -16.55 3.77 46.52
C VAL A 401 -16.30 2.51 45.67
N GLY A 402 -15.07 2.04 45.42
CA GLY A 402 -13.79 2.57 45.88
C GLY A 402 -12.62 2.13 45.00
N ALA A 403 -11.58 2.97 44.94
CA ALA A 403 -10.41 2.77 44.11
C ALA A 403 -9.33 1.92 44.84
N ALA A 404 -9.51 0.59 44.88
CA ALA A 404 -8.56 -0.29 45.58
C ALA A 404 -8.49 -1.75 45.09
N LEU A 405 -8.54 -2.06 43.77
CA LEU A 405 -8.25 -3.44 43.29
C LEU A 405 -7.87 -3.59 41.79
N ALA A 406 -7.09 -2.65 41.22
CA ALA A 406 -6.64 -2.72 39.81
C ALA A 406 -5.12 -2.54 39.59
N ALA A 407 -4.32 -2.45 40.66
CA ALA A 407 -2.90 -2.08 40.60
C ALA A 407 -1.92 -3.24 40.28
N LEU A 408 -2.41 -4.44 39.91
CA LEU A 408 -1.59 -5.66 39.79
C LEU A 408 -1.64 -6.38 38.43
N LEU A 409 -2.20 -5.77 37.38
CA LEU A 409 -2.16 -6.31 36.01
C LEU A 409 -1.58 -5.36 34.94
N LEU A 410 -0.97 -4.24 35.33
CA LEU A 410 -0.40 -3.24 34.40
C LEU A 410 1.15 -3.13 34.43
N GLY A 411 1.84 -4.06 35.09
CA GLY A 411 3.30 -3.99 35.28
C GLY A 411 4.19 -4.66 34.22
N ALA A 412 3.63 -5.40 33.25
CA ALA A 412 4.38 -6.43 32.51
C ALA A 412 4.68 -6.17 31.02
N LEU A 413 3.93 -5.29 30.32
CA LEU A 413 3.95 -5.22 28.84
C LEU A 413 4.42 -3.88 28.23
N LEU A 414 4.87 -2.91 29.03
CA LEU A 414 5.44 -1.64 28.52
C LEU A 414 6.86 -1.40 29.03
N ARG A 415 7.83 -2.15 28.48
CA ARG A 415 9.26 -1.83 28.57
C ARG A 415 9.78 -1.27 27.24
N PRO A 416 10.04 0.04 27.12
CA PRO A 416 10.66 0.58 25.91
C PRO A 416 12.11 0.10 25.79
N TRP A 417 12.42 -0.57 24.67
CA TRP A 417 13.76 -1.09 24.40
C TRP A 417 14.77 0.03 24.09
N ARG A 418 15.40 0.56 25.13
CA ARG A 418 16.65 1.33 24.99
C ARG A 418 17.77 0.41 24.53
N ARG A 419 18.43 0.76 23.41
CA ARG A 419 19.65 0.08 22.96
C ARG A 419 20.72 0.12 24.06
N ARG A 420 21.43 -0.99 24.24
CA ARG A 420 22.73 -1.04 24.92
C ARG A 420 23.74 -1.67 23.97
N SER A 421 24.83 -0.95 23.71
CA SER A 421 26.03 -1.51 23.08
C SER A 421 26.85 -2.22 24.15
N GLY A 422 27.39 -3.40 23.84
CA GLY A 422 28.21 -4.21 24.74
C GLY A 422 28.90 -5.35 23.98
N PRO A 423 30.01 -5.91 24.50
CA PRO A 423 30.95 -6.68 23.67
C PRO A 423 30.46 -8.08 23.31
N GLY A 424 30.95 -8.61 22.18
CA GLY A 424 30.66 -9.98 21.73
C GLY A 424 31.46 -11.05 22.49
N PRO A 425 30.94 -12.29 22.59
CA PRO A 425 31.66 -13.41 23.18
C PRO A 425 32.72 -13.99 22.21
N GLY A 426 33.83 -14.47 22.77
CA GLY A 426 34.91 -15.09 22.00
C GLY A 426 34.60 -16.52 21.53
N TRP A 427 35.45 -17.05 20.65
CA TRP A 427 35.39 -18.45 20.23
C TRP A 427 35.90 -19.39 21.32
N SER A 428 35.11 -20.42 21.63
CA SER A 428 35.62 -21.66 22.24
C SER A 428 35.72 -22.73 21.14
N ALA A 429 36.86 -23.41 21.05
CA ALA A 429 37.06 -24.46 20.07
C ALA A 429 36.20 -25.70 20.39
N VAL A 430 35.77 -26.41 19.34
CA VAL A 430 35.18 -27.76 19.45
C VAL A 430 36.21 -28.76 18.95
N GLU A 431 36.48 -29.78 19.75
CA GLU A 431 37.43 -30.84 19.40
C GLU A 431 36.92 -31.71 18.24
N ARG A 432 37.86 -32.22 17.44
CA ARG A 432 37.55 -33.18 16.37
C ARG A 432 37.55 -34.59 16.94
N PRO A 433 36.57 -35.45 16.62
CA PRO A 433 36.74 -36.89 16.76
C PRO A 433 37.84 -37.36 15.79
N THR A 434 38.74 -38.21 16.27
CA THR A 434 39.75 -38.87 15.42
C THR A 434 39.07 -39.89 14.51
N MET A 435 39.20 -39.73 13.20
CA MET A 435 38.84 -40.76 12.23
C MET A 435 39.93 -41.84 12.19
N ALA A 436 39.55 -43.10 12.14
CA ALA A 436 40.49 -44.22 12.16
C ALA A 436 41.30 -44.33 10.86
N ASP A 437 42.50 -44.88 10.98
CA ASP A 437 43.42 -45.15 9.87
C ASP A 437 43.03 -46.46 9.16
N THR A 438 43.04 -46.44 7.82
CA THR A 438 42.83 -47.64 7.00
C THR A 438 43.70 -47.54 5.73
N SER A 439 44.92 -48.06 5.81
CA SER A 439 45.85 -48.15 4.69
C SER A 439 45.48 -49.31 3.75
N ALA A 440 45.45 -49.04 2.45
CA ALA A 440 45.34 -50.05 1.39
C ALA A 440 46.02 -49.53 0.12
N GLY A 441 47.12 -50.17 -0.29
CA GLY A 441 47.92 -49.76 -1.45
C GLY A 441 49.37 -50.20 -1.35
N GLY A 442 49.66 -51.40 -1.87
CA GLY A 442 51.00 -52.00 -1.90
C GLY A 442 50.88 -53.48 -2.30
N ASP A 443 51.35 -53.76 -3.52
CA ASP A 443 51.46 -55.07 -4.21
C ASP A 443 50.20 -55.96 -4.30
#